data_AF-A0A662YJL1-F1
#
_entry.id   AF-A0A662YJL1-F1
#
_cell.length_a   1.000
_cell.length_b   1.000
_cell.length_c   1.000
_cell.angle_alpha   90.00
_cell.angle_beta   90.00
_cell.angle_gamma   90.00
#
_symmetry.space_group_name_H-M   'P 1'
#
loop_
_entity.id
_entity.type
_entity.pdbx_description
1 polymer ?
#
loop_
_entity_poly.entity_id
_entity_poly.type
_entity_poly.pdbx_seq_one_letter_code
_entity_poly.pdbx_strand_id
1 'polypeptide(L)'
;MQGGYGGYDPQQQQQQQQQQYGQQQQQQQYGQQQGGYDQQQQYAQQQQGGYDQYGQQQQGGYDQQQQYGQQQDPYAQQQGGYGGPQAGMQPQEWDFHAMEAKDGVRFSWNSWPCTKLEQTRCVIPTGCLYQPLKPIDGMPPAVEYDPIHCKSCAAILNPFCQVDFVSKLWVCPFCVTRNHFPPHYAENITQENLPAELIPQYTTLEYELQN
;
A
#
# COMPACT_ATOMS: atom_id res chain seq x y z
N MET A 1 -30.21 3.49 60.85
CA MET A 1 -30.44 3.09 59.45
C MET A 1 -30.96 4.30 58.68
N GLN A 2 -30.22 4.75 57.66
CA GLN A 2 -30.55 5.71 56.59
C GLN A 2 -29.18 6.12 56.02
N GLY A 3 -28.80 5.93 54.77
CA GLY A 3 -29.58 5.90 53.52
C GLY A 3 -28.96 6.96 52.60
N GLY A 4 -27.78 6.67 52.04
CA GLY A 4 -27.05 7.61 51.17
C GLY A 4 -27.53 7.52 49.73
N TYR A 5 -28.17 8.58 49.25
CA TYR A 5 -28.64 8.72 47.87
C TYR A 5 -27.45 9.06 46.95
N GLY A 6 -27.20 8.20 45.97
CA GLY A 6 -26.27 8.47 44.86
C GLY A 6 -26.82 9.57 43.96
N GLY A 7 -26.07 10.65 43.81
CA GLY A 7 -26.37 11.72 42.86
C GLY A 7 -26.08 11.26 41.43
N TYR A 8 -27.09 11.31 40.57
CA TYR A 8 -26.94 11.17 39.12
C TYR A 8 -26.41 12.49 38.56
N ASP A 9 -25.27 12.45 37.86
CA ASP A 9 -24.70 13.58 37.12
C ASP A 9 -25.11 13.51 35.63
N PRO A 10 -26.04 14.37 35.16
CA PRO A 10 -26.60 14.28 33.81
C PRO A 10 -25.60 14.58 32.68
N GLN A 11 -24.48 15.27 32.98
CA GLN A 11 -23.50 15.65 31.96
C GLN A 11 -22.62 14.47 31.51
N GLN A 12 -22.27 13.55 32.41
CA GLN A 12 -21.52 12.35 32.05
C GLN A 12 -22.34 11.40 31.16
N GLN A 13 -23.64 11.31 31.40
CA GLN A 13 -24.51 10.44 30.60
C GLN A 13 -24.70 10.96 29.17
N GLN A 14 -24.73 12.29 28.99
CA GLN A 14 -24.82 12.90 27.66
C GLN A 14 -23.51 12.74 26.86
N GLN A 15 -22.36 12.80 27.53
CA GLN A 15 -21.05 12.60 26.90
C GLN A 15 -20.82 11.14 26.48
N GLN A 16 -21.24 10.17 27.32
CA GLN A 16 -21.23 8.76 26.93
C GLN A 16 -22.19 8.47 25.76
N GLN A 17 -23.35 9.12 25.73
CA GLN A 17 -24.32 8.93 24.65
C GLN A 17 -23.82 9.50 23.31
N GLN A 18 -23.08 10.61 23.30
CA GLN A 18 -22.43 11.13 22.08
C GLN A 18 -21.27 10.25 21.61
N GLN A 19 -20.45 9.70 22.51
CA GLN A 19 -19.37 8.78 22.15
C GLN A 19 -19.91 7.46 21.57
N GLN A 20 -21.01 6.96 22.13
CA GLN A 20 -21.67 5.75 21.62
C GLN A 20 -22.29 5.97 20.23
N TYR A 21 -22.85 7.15 19.97
CA TYR A 21 -23.38 7.51 18.65
C TYR A 21 -22.27 7.63 17.58
N GLY A 22 -21.10 8.14 17.94
CA GLY A 22 -19.94 8.24 17.05
C GLY A 22 -19.38 6.88 16.64
N GLN A 23 -19.23 5.94 17.58
CA GLN A 23 -18.79 4.57 17.27
C GLN A 23 -19.80 3.81 16.38
N GLN A 24 -21.10 4.04 16.59
CA GLN A 24 -22.13 3.36 15.82
C GLN A 24 -22.20 3.85 14.36
N GLN A 25 -21.94 5.14 14.10
CA GLN A 25 -21.81 5.66 12.74
C GLN A 25 -20.56 5.13 12.04
N GLN A 26 -19.44 5.02 12.75
CA GLN A 26 -18.19 4.49 12.18
C GLN A 26 -18.33 3.01 11.79
N GLN A 27 -19.01 2.19 12.60
CA GLN A 27 -19.32 0.79 12.25
C GLN A 27 -20.28 0.67 11.06
N GLN A 28 -21.28 1.55 10.95
CA GLN A 28 -22.20 1.53 9.79
C GLN A 28 -21.49 1.93 8.49
N GLN A 29 -20.52 2.84 8.55
CA GLN A 29 -19.72 3.23 7.39
C GLN A 29 -18.79 2.08 6.94
N TYR A 30 -18.16 1.37 7.87
CA TYR A 30 -17.37 0.16 7.57
C TYR A 30 -18.23 -0.98 6.99
N GLY A 31 -19.45 -1.15 7.49
CA GLY A 31 -20.39 -2.16 6.98
C GLY A 31 -20.92 -1.90 5.57
N GLN A 32 -20.95 -0.64 5.10
CA GLN A 32 -21.31 -0.31 3.72
C GLN A 32 -20.15 -0.46 2.74
N GLN A 33 -18.92 -0.17 3.18
CA GLN A 33 -17.73 -0.52 2.40
C GLN A 33 -17.67 -2.05 2.25
N GLN A 34 -17.82 -2.80 3.36
CA GLN A 34 -18.49 -4.11 3.47
C GLN A 34 -18.82 -4.88 2.19
N GLY A 35 -20.04 -4.60 1.72
CA GLY A 35 -20.67 -5.26 0.58
C GLY A 35 -20.21 -4.76 -0.78
N GLY A 36 -19.46 -3.65 -0.86
CA GLY A 36 -18.91 -3.16 -2.12
C GLY A 36 -17.81 -4.07 -2.65
N TYR A 37 -16.95 -4.58 -1.76
CA TYR A 37 -15.85 -5.46 -2.17
C TYR A 37 -16.30 -6.88 -2.51
N ASP A 38 -17.32 -7.42 -1.84
CA ASP A 38 -17.90 -8.72 -2.19
C ASP A 38 -18.58 -8.68 -3.57
N GLN A 39 -19.29 -7.60 -3.88
CA GLN A 39 -19.93 -7.42 -5.19
C GLN A 39 -18.89 -7.25 -6.32
N GLN A 40 -17.77 -6.56 -6.06
CA GLN A 40 -16.70 -6.39 -7.02
C GLN A 40 -15.91 -7.69 -7.27
N GLN A 41 -15.72 -8.53 -6.24
CA GLN A 41 -15.14 -9.88 -6.41
C GLN A 41 -16.04 -10.81 -7.23
N GLN A 42 -17.36 -10.72 -7.05
CA GLN A 42 -18.31 -11.53 -7.82
C GLN A 42 -18.35 -11.14 -9.31
N TYR A 43 -18.22 -9.84 -9.63
CA TYR A 43 -18.06 -9.36 -11.01
C TYR A 43 -16.71 -9.76 -11.65
N ALA A 44 -15.63 -9.87 -10.86
CA ALA A 44 -14.34 -10.33 -11.35
C ALA A 44 -14.33 -11.84 -11.70
N GLN A 45 -15.04 -12.68 -10.94
CA GLN A 45 -15.17 -14.12 -11.25
C GLN A 45 -16.04 -14.39 -12.49
N GLN A 46 -17.07 -13.58 -12.75
CA GLN A 46 -17.89 -13.75 -13.96
C GLN A 46 -17.15 -13.37 -15.24
N GLN A 47 -16.22 -12.40 -15.19
CA GLN A 47 -15.39 -12.10 -16.35
C GLN A 47 -14.40 -13.22 -16.64
N GLN A 48 -13.94 -13.99 -15.63
CA GLN A 48 -13.06 -15.14 -15.81
C GLN A 48 -13.62 -16.31 -16.65
N GLY A 49 -14.94 -16.43 -16.76
CA GLY A 49 -15.57 -17.46 -17.61
C GLY A 49 -15.74 -17.09 -19.08
N GLY A 50 -15.39 -15.86 -19.50
CA GLY A 50 -15.73 -15.34 -20.84
C GLY A 50 -14.63 -15.47 -21.91
N TYR A 51 -13.37 -15.67 -21.53
CA TYR A 51 -12.24 -15.59 -22.49
C TYR A 51 -11.87 -16.90 -23.16
N ASP A 52 -12.39 -18.04 -22.68
CA ASP A 52 -12.01 -19.35 -23.21
C ASP A 52 -12.70 -19.72 -24.53
N GLN A 53 -13.67 -18.92 -25.02
CA GLN A 53 -14.49 -19.30 -26.17
C GLN A 53 -14.16 -18.58 -27.50
N TYR A 54 -13.37 -17.50 -27.53
CA TYR A 54 -13.13 -16.72 -28.76
C TYR A 54 -11.77 -16.95 -29.44
N GLY A 55 -10.93 -17.84 -28.93
CA GLY A 55 -9.54 -17.98 -29.39
C GLY A 55 -9.28 -18.81 -30.66
N GLN A 56 -10.29 -19.36 -31.35
CA GLN A 56 -10.04 -20.37 -32.39
C GLN A 56 -10.32 -19.99 -33.85
N GLN A 57 -10.65 -18.73 -34.17
CA GLN A 57 -10.83 -18.32 -35.57
C GLN A 57 -10.30 -16.91 -35.83
N GLN A 58 -9.01 -16.81 -36.18
CA GLN A 58 -8.49 -15.96 -37.26
C GLN A 58 -6.95 -15.96 -37.26
N GLN A 59 -6.37 -16.93 -37.97
CA GLN A 59 -5.04 -16.76 -38.55
C GLN A 59 -5.18 -15.85 -39.78
N GLY A 60 -4.57 -14.67 -39.74
CA GLY A 60 -4.42 -13.83 -40.93
C GLY A 60 -4.21 -12.36 -40.66
N GLY A 61 -2.94 -11.92 -40.64
CA GLY A 61 -2.56 -10.61 -41.15
C GLY A 61 -2.27 -9.51 -40.14
N TYR A 62 -1.08 -9.53 -39.53
CA TYR A 62 -0.33 -8.30 -39.16
C TYR A 62 1.14 -8.67 -38.93
N ASP A 63 1.82 -8.94 -40.04
CA ASP A 63 3.28 -9.07 -40.10
C ASP A 63 3.82 -7.77 -40.71
N GLN A 64 4.16 -6.78 -39.87
CA GLN A 64 5.22 -5.82 -40.20
C GLN A 64 5.60 -4.95 -39.01
N GLN A 65 6.91 -4.84 -38.81
CA GLN A 65 7.63 -4.00 -37.86
C GLN A 65 7.81 -4.54 -36.44
N GLN A 66 8.69 -5.53 -36.28
CA GLN A 66 9.76 -5.49 -35.26
C GLN A 66 11.00 -6.24 -35.78
N GLN A 67 11.82 -5.57 -36.58
CA GLN A 67 13.13 -6.06 -37.00
C GLN A 67 14.20 -5.03 -36.60
N TYR A 68 14.55 -4.94 -35.32
CA TYR A 68 15.85 -4.44 -34.87
C TYR A 68 16.10 -4.98 -33.46
N GLY A 69 17.07 -5.89 -33.31
CA GLY A 69 17.73 -6.15 -32.02
C GLY A 69 17.74 -7.58 -31.47
N GLN A 70 17.71 -8.65 -32.27
CA GLN A 70 18.23 -9.95 -31.80
C GLN A 70 19.74 -10.01 -32.01
N GLN A 71 20.52 -9.52 -31.04
CA GLN A 71 21.90 -9.95 -30.87
C GLN A 71 21.92 -10.99 -29.75
N GLN A 72 22.23 -12.23 -30.13
CA GLN A 72 22.33 -13.38 -29.23
C GLN A 72 23.54 -13.22 -28.32
N ASP A 73 23.32 -13.33 -27.01
CA ASP A 73 24.37 -13.35 -25.99
C ASP A 73 25.21 -14.64 -26.14
N PRO A 74 26.51 -14.58 -26.49
CA PRO A 74 27.29 -15.79 -26.82
C PRO A 74 27.78 -16.58 -25.59
N TYR A 75 27.47 -16.13 -24.36
CA TYR A 75 27.95 -16.77 -23.12
C TYR A 75 26.98 -17.79 -22.51
N ALA A 76 25.80 -18.01 -23.10
CA ALA A 76 24.78 -18.89 -22.51
C ALA A 76 25.06 -20.40 -22.63
N GLN A 77 26.10 -20.83 -23.35
CA GLN A 77 26.23 -22.24 -23.77
C GLN A 77 27.16 -23.11 -22.92
N GLN A 78 27.66 -22.64 -21.77
CA GLN A 78 28.64 -23.43 -21.01
C GLN A 78 28.44 -23.43 -19.48
N GLN A 79 27.22 -23.64 -19.00
CA GLN A 79 27.02 -24.21 -17.65
C GLN A 79 25.84 -25.18 -17.67
N GLY A 80 26.15 -26.47 -17.78
CA GLY A 80 25.19 -27.54 -17.54
C GLY A 80 24.91 -27.65 -16.05
N GLY A 81 23.62 -27.60 -15.70
CA GLY A 81 23.10 -28.24 -14.50
C GLY A 81 22.58 -27.34 -13.39
N TYR A 82 21.48 -26.62 -13.61
CA TYR A 82 20.44 -26.35 -12.59
C TYR A 82 19.08 -26.25 -13.31
N GLY A 83 18.00 -26.66 -12.62
CA GLY A 83 16.70 -27.04 -13.18
C GLY A 83 16.09 -26.10 -14.22
N GLY A 84 15.43 -26.68 -15.22
CA GLY A 84 14.63 -25.95 -16.20
C GLY A 84 13.49 -25.16 -15.54
N PRO A 85 12.91 -24.18 -16.24
CA PRO A 85 11.84 -23.35 -15.71
C PRO A 85 10.65 -24.21 -15.30
N GLN A 86 10.24 -24.09 -14.03
CA GLN A 86 9.03 -24.71 -13.53
C GLN A 86 7.83 -24.20 -14.33
N ALA A 87 7.09 -25.12 -14.95
CA ALA A 87 5.84 -24.81 -15.63
C ALA A 87 4.84 -24.21 -14.64
N GLY A 88 4.48 -22.93 -14.80
CA GLY A 88 3.46 -22.26 -14.00
C GLY A 88 3.82 -20.87 -13.47
N MET A 89 5.08 -20.45 -13.51
CA MET A 89 5.43 -19.05 -13.24
C MET A 89 5.12 -18.20 -14.47
N GLN A 90 3.97 -17.54 -14.47
CA GLN A 90 3.74 -16.46 -15.44
C GLN A 90 4.79 -15.36 -15.22
N PRO A 91 5.30 -14.74 -16.30
CA PRO A 91 6.20 -13.60 -16.16
C PRO A 91 5.52 -12.54 -15.28
N GLN A 92 6.23 -12.03 -14.30
CA GLN A 92 5.72 -10.94 -13.48
C GLN A 92 5.67 -9.67 -14.35
N GLU A 93 4.50 -9.41 -14.92
CA GLU A 93 4.24 -8.17 -15.66
C GLU A 93 4.08 -7.02 -14.67
N TRP A 94 4.73 -5.91 -14.94
CA TRP A 94 4.58 -4.70 -14.15
C TRP A 94 3.58 -3.77 -14.82
N ASP A 95 2.48 -3.49 -14.11
CA ASP A 95 1.57 -2.43 -14.49
C ASP A 95 2.10 -1.07 -14.00
N PHE A 96 2.94 -0.46 -14.82
CA PHE A 96 3.51 0.86 -14.54
C PHE A 96 2.43 1.97 -14.44
N HIS A 97 1.26 1.79 -15.06
CA HIS A 97 0.18 2.77 -15.03
C HIS A 97 -0.56 2.69 -13.70
N ALA A 98 -0.85 1.51 -13.20
CA ALA A 98 -1.44 1.33 -11.88
C ALA A 98 -0.53 1.88 -10.77
N MET A 99 0.77 1.63 -10.84
CA MET A 99 1.73 2.17 -9.86
C MET A 99 1.79 3.70 -9.89
N GLU A 100 1.88 4.29 -11.09
CA GLU A 100 1.87 5.75 -11.24
C GLU A 100 0.53 6.35 -10.79
N ALA A 101 -0.59 5.70 -11.07
CA ALA A 101 -1.92 6.13 -10.61
C ALA A 101 -2.03 6.14 -9.09
N LYS A 102 -1.45 5.14 -8.41
CA LYS A 102 -1.49 5.01 -6.96
C LYS A 102 -0.64 6.05 -6.23
N ASP A 103 0.62 6.22 -6.64
CA ASP A 103 1.61 6.99 -5.85
C ASP A 103 2.14 8.25 -6.58
N GLY A 104 1.76 8.46 -7.84
CA GLY A 104 2.27 9.59 -8.63
C GLY A 104 3.76 9.49 -8.98
N VAL A 105 4.34 8.28 -8.93
CA VAL A 105 5.75 8.02 -9.19
C VAL A 105 5.93 7.06 -10.37
N ARG A 106 6.89 7.36 -11.25
CA ARG A 106 7.37 6.46 -12.30
C ARG A 106 8.89 6.38 -12.29
N PHE A 107 9.45 5.18 -12.10
CA PHE A 107 10.89 4.96 -12.12
C PHE A 107 11.41 4.59 -13.51
N SER A 108 12.70 4.89 -13.76
CA SER A 108 13.45 4.32 -14.89
C SER A 108 13.67 2.81 -14.74
N TRP A 109 13.79 2.35 -13.48
CA TRP A 109 13.93 0.94 -13.10
C TRP A 109 13.12 0.69 -11.81
N ASN A 110 12.14 -0.21 -11.80
CA ASN A 110 11.49 -0.65 -10.53
C ASN A 110 12.17 -1.87 -9.88
N SER A 111 13.30 -2.31 -10.43
CA SER A 111 14.19 -3.31 -9.83
C SER A 111 15.60 -2.76 -9.95
N TRP A 112 16.22 -2.56 -8.80
CA TRP A 112 17.46 -1.82 -8.72
C TRP A 112 18.66 -2.76 -8.79
N PRO A 113 19.79 -2.31 -9.36
CA PRO A 113 21.04 -3.05 -9.26
C PRO A 113 21.40 -3.24 -7.78
N CYS A 114 21.75 -4.47 -7.41
CA CYS A 114 22.06 -4.83 -6.02
C CYS A 114 23.51 -4.49 -5.66
N THR A 115 24.36 -4.24 -6.67
CA THR A 115 25.77 -3.88 -6.48
C THR A 115 26.14 -2.61 -7.23
N LYS A 116 27.18 -1.92 -6.75
CA LYS A 116 27.75 -0.75 -7.44
C LYS A 116 28.25 -1.10 -8.85
N LEU A 117 28.80 -2.31 -9.04
CA LEU A 117 29.29 -2.74 -10.35
C LEU A 117 28.14 -2.88 -11.35
N GLU A 118 27.03 -3.51 -10.96
CA GLU A 118 25.83 -3.58 -11.79
C GLU A 118 25.29 -2.18 -12.09
N GLN A 119 25.26 -1.29 -11.10
CA GLN A 119 24.84 0.10 -11.28
C GLN A 119 25.70 0.85 -12.29
N THR A 120 27.03 0.64 -12.31
CA THR A 120 27.92 1.27 -13.31
C THR A 120 27.68 0.77 -14.73
N ARG A 121 27.01 -0.38 -14.89
CA ARG A 121 26.64 -0.94 -16.20
C ARG A 121 25.26 -0.45 -16.67
N CYS A 122 24.46 0.14 -15.79
CA CYS A 122 23.17 0.73 -16.16
C CYS A 122 23.41 2.01 -16.98
N VAL A 123 23.11 1.96 -18.28
CA VAL A 123 23.22 3.12 -19.17
C VAL A 123 22.22 4.22 -18.78
N ILE A 124 21.03 3.83 -18.32
CA ILE A 124 20.01 4.75 -17.80
C ILE A 124 20.16 4.83 -16.28
N PRO A 125 20.24 6.04 -15.70
CA PRO A 125 20.37 6.20 -14.26
C PRO A 125 19.10 5.74 -13.53
N THR A 126 19.25 5.24 -12.30
CA THR A 126 18.13 5.03 -11.38
C THR A 126 17.58 6.38 -10.95
N GLY A 127 16.34 6.67 -11.33
CA GLY A 127 15.64 7.90 -11.01
C GLY A 127 14.14 7.74 -11.17
N CYS A 128 13.38 8.77 -10.79
CA CYS A 128 11.93 8.78 -10.97
C CYS A 128 11.42 10.16 -11.43
N LEU A 129 10.26 10.13 -12.07
CA LEU A 129 9.38 11.28 -12.22
C LEU A 129 8.34 11.19 -11.11
N TYR A 130 8.19 12.28 -10.35
CA TYR A 130 7.28 12.35 -9.21
C TYR A 130 6.35 13.56 -9.37
N GLN A 131 5.07 13.34 -9.11
CA GLN A 131 4.03 14.37 -9.07
C GLN A 131 3.47 14.47 -7.64
N PRO A 132 4.00 15.38 -6.81
CA PRO A 132 3.64 15.43 -5.39
C PRO A 132 2.16 15.71 -5.10
N LEU A 133 1.56 16.57 -5.93
CA LEU A 133 0.15 17.00 -5.79
C LEU A 133 -0.73 16.33 -6.85
N LYS A 134 -0.41 15.09 -7.22
CA LYS A 134 -1.23 14.35 -8.17
C LYS A 134 -2.57 14.02 -7.51
N PRO A 135 -3.71 14.31 -8.16
CA PRO A 135 -5.00 13.80 -7.71
C PRO A 135 -5.00 12.27 -7.80
N ILE A 136 -5.16 11.59 -6.67
CA ILE A 136 -5.21 10.12 -6.57
C ILE A 136 -6.65 9.69 -6.28
N ASP A 137 -7.20 8.84 -7.15
CA ASP A 137 -8.56 8.31 -6.97
C ASP A 137 -8.64 7.42 -5.73
N GLY A 138 -9.63 7.67 -4.86
CA GLY A 138 -9.84 6.89 -3.64
C GLY A 138 -8.87 7.21 -2.49
N MET A 139 -8.07 8.27 -2.62
CA MET A 139 -7.25 8.79 -1.52
C MET A 139 -8.16 9.32 -0.40
N PRO A 140 -7.86 9.05 0.89
CA PRO A 140 -8.59 9.65 1.98
C PRO A 140 -8.37 11.18 1.99
N PRO A 141 -9.30 11.96 2.57
CA PRO A 141 -9.05 13.37 2.88
C PRO A 141 -7.75 13.53 3.69
N ALA A 142 -7.15 14.73 3.62
CA ALA A 142 -5.98 15.04 4.42
C ALA A 142 -6.25 14.75 5.90
N VAL A 143 -5.31 14.08 6.56
CA VAL A 143 -5.46 13.70 7.96
C VAL A 143 -5.18 14.90 8.86
N GLU A 144 -6.07 15.17 9.80
CA GLU A 144 -6.05 16.38 10.64
C GLU A 144 -5.21 16.19 11.92
N TYR A 145 -3.98 15.69 11.78
CA TYR A 145 -3.05 15.52 12.89
C TYR A 145 -1.59 15.56 12.42
N ASP A 146 -0.67 15.77 13.35
CA ASP A 146 0.75 15.87 13.04
C ASP A 146 1.37 14.52 12.65
N PRO A 147 2.26 14.49 11.64
CA PRO A 147 2.97 13.26 11.26
C PRO A 147 3.92 12.79 12.36
N ILE A 148 4.00 11.47 12.55
CA ILE A 148 4.95 10.85 13.47
C ILE A 148 6.33 10.78 12.81
N HIS A 149 7.28 11.49 13.40
CA HIS A 149 8.66 11.54 12.91
C HIS A 149 9.55 10.49 13.61
N CYS A 150 10.46 9.89 12.85
CA CYS A 150 11.55 9.11 13.41
C CYS A 150 12.50 10.00 14.21
N LYS A 151 12.79 9.62 15.45
CA LYS A 151 13.64 10.40 16.36
C LYS A 151 15.09 10.60 15.89
N SER A 152 15.56 9.77 14.95
CA SER A 152 16.96 9.79 14.49
C SER A 152 17.15 10.45 13.12
N CYS A 153 16.21 10.29 12.18
CA CYS A 153 16.39 10.71 10.79
C CYS A 153 15.25 11.59 10.26
N ALA A 154 14.26 11.92 11.10
CA ALA A 154 13.07 12.69 10.76
C ALA A 154 12.15 12.09 9.67
N ALA A 155 12.44 10.87 9.18
CA ALA A 155 11.52 10.18 8.28
C ALA A 155 10.16 9.94 8.94
N ILE A 156 9.09 10.04 8.16
CA ILE A 156 7.71 9.92 8.64
C ILE A 156 7.31 8.44 8.74
N LEU A 157 6.50 8.09 9.73
CA LEU A 157 5.83 6.80 9.85
C LEU A 157 5.09 6.48 8.53
N ASN A 158 5.22 5.25 8.03
CA ASN A 158 4.67 4.83 6.75
C ASN A 158 4.43 3.30 6.75
N PRO A 159 3.71 2.76 5.76
CA PRO A 159 3.29 1.34 5.79
C PRO A 159 4.44 0.33 5.75
N PHE A 160 5.66 0.77 5.40
CA PHE A 160 6.85 -0.09 5.36
C PHE A 160 7.57 -0.17 6.71
N CYS A 161 7.10 0.53 7.74
CA CYS A 161 7.62 0.42 9.10
C CYS A 161 7.22 -0.91 9.72
N GLN A 162 8.15 -1.59 10.40
CA GLN A 162 7.79 -2.75 11.22
C GLN A 162 7.20 -2.28 12.54
N VAL A 163 6.01 -2.76 12.87
CA VAL A 163 5.25 -2.35 14.06
C VAL A 163 5.16 -3.49 15.06
N ASP A 164 5.51 -3.21 16.31
CA ASP A 164 5.27 -4.08 17.45
C ASP A 164 4.11 -3.52 18.27
N PHE A 165 2.94 -4.16 18.15
CA PHE A 165 1.71 -3.76 18.84
C PHE A 165 1.71 -4.08 20.33
N VAL A 166 2.62 -4.93 20.82
CA VAL A 166 2.72 -5.30 22.24
C VAL A 166 3.58 -4.27 22.96
N SER A 167 4.79 -4.02 22.45
CA SER A 167 5.71 -3.04 23.05
C SER A 167 5.41 -1.59 22.63
N LYS A 168 4.46 -1.39 21.70
CA LYS A 168 4.08 -0.08 21.15
C LYS A 168 5.30 0.65 20.57
N LEU A 169 6.06 -0.08 19.76
CA LEU A 169 7.25 0.39 19.06
C LEU A 169 7.09 0.26 17.56
N TRP A 170 7.84 1.06 16.82
CA TRP A 170 8.02 0.89 15.38
C TRP A 170 9.48 1.04 14.96
N VAL A 171 9.87 0.33 13.91
CA VAL A 171 11.21 0.36 13.32
C VAL A 171 11.16 1.15 12.03
N CYS A 172 11.97 2.22 11.95
CA CYS A 172 12.07 3.03 10.76
C CYS A 172 12.74 2.24 9.62
N PRO A 173 12.15 2.17 8.41
CA PRO A 173 12.72 1.41 7.29
C PRO A 173 14.00 2.05 6.72
N PHE A 174 14.23 3.34 6.98
CA PHE A 174 15.39 4.07 6.46
C PHE A 174 16.63 3.92 7.34
N CYS A 175 16.50 4.15 8.64
CA CYS A 175 17.64 4.15 9.57
C CYS A 175 17.63 2.98 10.57
N VAL A 176 16.61 2.11 10.52
CA VAL A 176 16.46 0.91 11.38
C VAL A 176 16.35 1.26 12.89
N THR A 177 16.17 2.54 13.23
CA THR A 177 16.00 2.98 14.61
C THR A 177 14.63 2.54 15.13
N ARG A 178 14.62 2.06 16.38
CA ARG A 178 13.39 1.78 17.16
C ARG A 178 12.84 3.07 17.79
N ASN A 179 11.58 3.36 17.53
CA ASN A 179 10.87 4.55 18.00
C ASN A 179 9.65 4.13 18.82
N HIS A 180 9.34 4.89 19.86
CA HIS A 180 8.07 4.74 20.59
C HIS A 180 6.96 5.45 19.85
N PHE A 181 5.75 4.89 19.86
CA PHE A 181 4.56 5.64 19.47
C PHE A 181 4.28 6.76 20.48
N PRO A 182 3.75 7.91 20.05
CA PRO A 182 3.14 8.89 20.94
C PRO A 182 2.04 8.23 21.80
N PRO A 183 1.76 8.73 23.03
CA PRO A 183 0.79 8.11 23.94
C PRO A 183 -0.59 7.86 23.31
N HIS A 184 -1.14 8.85 22.60
CA HIS A 184 -2.45 8.75 21.96
C HIS A 184 -2.53 7.68 20.84
N TYR A 185 -1.41 7.39 20.18
CA TYR A 185 -1.31 6.25 19.25
C TYR A 185 -1.16 4.93 20.01
N ALA A 186 -0.27 4.90 21.01
CA ALA A 186 0.05 3.69 21.76
C ALA A 186 -1.18 3.08 22.46
N GLU A 187 -2.10 3.93 22.92
CA GLU A 187 -3.35 3.50 23.59
C GLU A 187 -4.31 2.76 22.66
N ASN A 188 -4.38 3.15 21.39
CA ASN A 188 -5.44 2.70 20.47
C ASN A 188 -4.95 1.76 19.37
N ILE A 189 -3.64 1.72 19.08
CA ILE A 189 -3.10 0.96 17.96
C ILE A 189 -3.19 -0.55 18.18
N THR A 190 -3.85 -1.26 17.27
CA THR A 190 -3.92 -2.74 17.20
C THR A 190 -3.76 -3.21 15.74
N GLN A 191 -3.75 -4.52 15.50
CA GLN A 191 -3.69 -5.06 14.14
C GLN A 191 -4.95 -4.71 13.32
N GLU A 192 -6.09 -4.58 14.00
CA GLU A 192 -7.39 -4.24 13.43
C GLU A 192 -7.65 -2.73 13.40
N ASN A 193 -6.96 -1.97 14.26
CA ASN A 193 -7.09 -0.52 14.37
C ASN A 193 -5.75 0.15 14.07
N LEU A 194 -5.48 0.30 12.77
CA LEU A 194 -4.28 0.96 12.26
C LEU A 194 -4.57 2.44 11.97
N PRO A 195 -3.64 3.35 12.29
CA PRO A 195 -3.70 4.71 11.78
C PRO A 195 -3.48 4.72 10.27
N ALA A 196 -3.91 5.79 9.59
CA ALA A 196 -3.93 5.85 8.13
C ALA A 196 -2.55 5.61 7.50
N GLU A 197 -1.48 6.08 8.15
CA GLU A 197 -0.08 5.93 7.73
C GLU A 197 0.41 4.48 7.69
N LEU A 198 -0.29 3.56 8.37
CA LEU A 198 0.09 2.15 8.43
C LEU A 198 -0.81 1.25 7.59
N ILE A 199 -1.84 1.81 6.96
CA ILE A 199 -2.72 1.09 6.05
C ILE A 199 -1.96 0.86 4.73
N PRO A 200 -1.72 -0.40 4.28
CA PRO A 200 -0.91 -0.70 3.09
C PRO A 200 -1.40 -0.07 1.79
N GLN A 201 -2.69 0.25 1.72
CA GLN A 201 -3.30 0.93 0.58
C GLN A 201 -2.88 2.41 0.50
N TYR A 202 -2.56 3.03 1.64
CA TYR A 202 -2.20 4.45 1.75
C TYR A 202 -0.69 4.65 1.82
N THR A 203 -0.01 4.29 0.74
CA THR A 203 1.42 4.55 0.56
C THR A 203 1.73 6.03 0.27
N THR A 204 0.71 6.77 -0.16
CA THR A 204 0.72 8.23 -0.30
C THR A 204 -0.38 8.80 0.60
N LEU A 205 -0.04 9.81 1.41
CA LEU A 205 -0.94 10.43 2.39
C LEU A 205 -0.64 11.92 2.51
N GLU A 206 -1.66 12.74 2.73
CA GLU A 206 -1.55 14.17 2.99
C GLU A 206 -1.93 14.49 4.43
N TYR A 207 -1.24 15.46 5.04
CA TYR A 207 -1.49 15.92 6.42
C TYR A 207 -1.95 17.37 6.38
N GLU A 208 -3.01 17.68 7.11
CA GLU A 208 -3.45 19.04 7.38
C GLU A 208 -2.91 19.47 8.75
N LEU A 209 -1.86 20.31 8.73
CA LEU A 209 -1.20 20.77 9.94
C LEU A 209 -2.00 21.92 10.57
N GLN A 210 -2.26 21.80 11.88
CA GLN A 210 -2.91 22.87 12.64
C GLN A 210 -1.86 23.96 12.94
N ASN A 211 -1.93 25.07 12.19
CA ASN A 211 -1.10 26.27 12.41
C ASN A 211 -1.60 27.13 13.56
#